data_AF-A0A7S1CY43-F1
#
_entry.id   AF-A0A7S1CY43-F1
#
_cell.length_a   1.000
_cell.length_b   1.000
_cell.length_c   1.000
_cell.angle_alpha   90.00
_cell.angle_beta   90.00
_cell.angle_gamma   90.00
#
_symmetry.space_group_name_H-M   'P 1'
#
loop_
_entity.id
_entity.type
_entity.pdbx_description
1 polymer ?
#
loop_
_entity_poly.entity_id
_entity_poly.type
_entity_poly.pdbx_seq_one_letter_code
_entity_poly.pdbx_strand_id
1 'polypeptide(L)'
;VNVFLRSLVQVIGVLIFMFLSSWQLSLIAFVSVPVITILSKWYGEFVRKLSKLMQKKLADGNSVSEAAMGSMATVRAFDAAESELKEFQKCMQEYLGLNVRSSVAYFAYCTAVVAQPNLVTAVVLFYGGLLVRNGDMTSGDLVSFLLYLQSLSDAFGSIGYIFSSLTSAVGAADKVFELLNRKPKLKKPA
;
A
#
# COMPACT_ATOMS: atom_id res chain seq x y z
N VAL A 1 14.38 -3.40 15.71
CA VAL A 1 14.80 -4.80 15.93
C VAL A 1 13.81 -5.56 16.82
N ASN A 2 13.45 -5.07 18.01
CA ASN A 2 12.49 -5.73 18.90
C ASN A 2 11.12 -6.04 18.26
N VAL A 3 10.53 -5.09 17.52
CA VAL A 3 9.21 -5.30 16.91
C VAL A 3 9.26 -6.39 15.83
N PHE A 4 10.33 -6.44 15.03
CA PHE A 4 10.50 -7.45 13.99
C PHE A 4 10.67 -8.86 14.58
N LEU A 5 11.56 -9.04 15.57
CA LEU A 5 11.74 -10.33 16.24
C LEU A 5 10.46 -10.78 16.94
N ARG A 6 9.77 -9.85 17.62
CA ARG A 6 8.50 -10.12 18.29
C ARG A 6 7.45 -10.60 17.28
N SER A 7 7.25 -9.89 16.18
CA SER A 7 6.27 -10.28 15.16
C SER A 7 6.64 -11.63 14.52
N LEU A 8 7.93 -11.91 14.31
CA LEU A 8 8.38 -13.19 13.74
C LEU A 8 8.11 -14.37 14.70
N VAL A 9 8.45 -14.22 15.97
CA VAL A 9 8.16 -15.22 17.01
C VAL A 9 6.64 -15.41 17.18
N GLN A 10 5.87 -14.33 17.13
CA GLN A 10 4.43 -14.36 17.25
C GLN A 10 3.77 -15.07 16.06
N VAL A 11 4.23 -14.82 14.82
CA VAL A 11 3.75 -15.53 13.63
C VAL A 11 4.04 -17.02 13.72
N ILE A 12 5.27 -17.40 14.07
CA ILE A 12 5.68 -18.81 14.17
C ILE A 12 4.91 -19.51 15.31
N GLY A 13 4.83 -18.87 16.47
CA GLY A 13 4.11 -19.42 17.62
C GLY A 13 2.63 -19.61 17.34
N VAL A 14 1.97 -18.60 16.77
CA VAL A 14 0.54 -18.69 16.41
C VAL A 14 0.30 -19.75 15.34
N LEU A 15 1.14 -19.85 14.31
CA LEU A 15 1.02 -20.91 13.30
C LEU A 15 1.10 -22.30 13.93
N ILE A 16 2.07 -22.54 14.82
CA ILE A 16 2.22 -23.83 15.50
C ILE A 16 0.98 -24.14 16.35
N PHE A 17 0.49 -23.17 17.14
CA PHE A 17 -0.71 -23.35 17.95
C PHE A 17 -1.97 -23.58 17.11
N MET A 18 -2.12 -22.89 15.98
CA MET A 18 -3.26 -23.08 15.07
C MET A 18 -3.25 -24.48 14.45
N PHE A 19 -2.09 -24.95 13.98
CA PHE A 19 -1.94 -26.31 13.43
C PHE A 19 -2.18 -27.41 14.46
N LEU A 20 -1.78 -27.20 15.71
CA LEU A 20 -2.03 -28.14 16.81
C LEU A 20 -3.49 -28.18 17.25
N SER A 21 -4.20 -27.06 17.21
CA SER A 21 -5.61 -26.97 17.63
C SER A 21 -6.56 -27.54 16.58
N SER A 22 -6.45 -27.10 15.31
CA SER A 22 -7.24 -27.67 14.22
C SER A 22 -6.61 -27.39 12.87
N TRP A 23 -6.22 -28.46 12.17
CA TRP A 23 -5.71 -28.41 10.80
C TRP A 23 -6.73 -27.80 9.83
N GLN A 24 -8.02 -28.05 10.01
CA GLN A 24 -9.08 -27.61 9.08
C GLN A 24 -9.25 -26.09 9.09
N LEU A 25 -9.31 -25.49 10.29
CA LEU A 25 -9.41 -24.04 10.44
C LEU A 25 -8.12 -23.32 10.02
N SER A 26 -6.97 -23.94 10.28
CA SER A 26 -5.67 -23.44 9.84
C SER A 26 -5.56 -23.35 8.32
N LEU A 27 -6.13 -24.32 7.59
CA LEU A 27 -6.13 -24.32 6.14
C LEU A 27 -6.95 -23.15 5.55
N ILE A 28 -8.10 -22.83 6.16
CA ILE A 28 -8.92 -21.67 5.78
C ILE A 28 -8.13 -20.36 5.99
N ALA A 29 -7.47 -20.22 7.14
CA ALA A 29 -6.61 -19.07 7.42
C ALA A 29 -5.45 -18.99 6.42
N PHE A 30 -4.81 -20.12 6.09
CA PHE A 30 -3.69 -20.18 5.16
C PHE A 30 -4.09 -19.82 3.73
N VAL A 31 -5.31 -20.17 3.29
CA VAL A 31 -5.87 -19.77 1.99
C VAL A 31 -6.22 -18.28 1.93
N SER A 32 -6.55 -17.65 3.07
CA SER A 32 -6.87 -16.22 3.10
C SER A 32 -5.65 -15.31 2.83
N VAL A 33 -4.45 -15.76 3.23
CA VAL A 33 -3.18 -15.02 3.06
C VAL A 33 -2.79 -14.78 1.58
N PRO A 34 -2.75 -15.81 0.70
CA PRO A 34 -2.43 -15.59 -0.72
C PRO A 34 -3.49 -14.73 -1.41
N VAL A 35 -4.77 -14.85 -1.04
CA VAL A 35 -5.84 -14.00 -1.59
C VAL A 35 -5.56 -12.53 -1.32
N ILE A 36 -5.21 -12.18 -0.07
CA ILE A 36 -4.89 -10.79 0.28
C ILE A 36 -3.62 -10.30 -0.41
N THR A 37 -2.64 -11.19 -0.58
CA THR A 37 -1.37 -10.87 -1.24
C THR A 37 -1.58 -10.55 -2.72
N ILE A 38 -2.37 -11.35 -3.43
CA ILE A 38 -2.70 -11.14 -4.84
C ILE A 38 -3.47 -9.83 -5.02
N LEU A 39 -4.48 -9.60 -4.17
CA LEU A 39 -5.30 -8.38 -4.21
C LEU A 39 -4.45 -7.12 -4.00
N SER A 40 -3.54 -7.18 -3.01
CA SER A 40 -2.61 -6.08 -2.68
C SER A 40 -1.62 -5.81 -3.81
N LYS A 41 -1.08 -6.87 -4.44
CA LYS A 41 -0.14 -6.73 -5.57
C LYS A 41 -0.81 -6.08 -6.77
N TRP A 42 -2.01 -6.54 -7.13
CA TRP A 42 -2.77 -5.99 -8.25
C TRP A 42 -3.11 -4.51 -8.03
N TYR A 43 -3.59 -4.17 -6.84
CA TYR A 43 -3.87 -2.79 -6.46
C TYR A 43 -2.60 -1.92 -6.46
N GLY A 44 -1.49 -2.43 -5.93
CA GLY A 44 -0.21 -1.72 -5.91
C GLY A 44 0.30 -1.37 -7.31
N GLU A 45 0.21 -2.30 -8.27
CA GLU A 45 0.58 -2.03 -9.67
C GLU A 45 -0.36 -1.01 -10.33
N PHE A 46 -1.66 -1.09 -10.04
CA PHE A 46 -2.65 -0.16 -10.55
C PHE A 46 -2.38 1.27 -10.06
N VAL A 47 -2.18 1.45 -8.74
CA VAL A 47 -1.84 2.74 -8.13
C VAL A 47 -0.54 3.28 -8.72
N ARG A 48 0.50 2.46 -8.84
CA ARG A 48 1.80 2.91 -9.38
C ARG A 48 1.68 3.43 -10.81
N LYS A 49 0.85 2.82 -11.66
CA LYS A 49 0.58 3.33 -13.03
C LYS A 49 -0.19 4.64 -12.98
N LEU A 50 -1.22 4.73 -12.14
CA LEU A 50 -2.03 5.95 -11.99
C LEU A 50 -1.23 7.13 -11.45
N SER A 51 -0.39 6.90 -10.43
CA SER A 51 0.48 7.94 -9.85
C SER A 51 1.46 8.50 -10.89
N LYS A 52 2.01 7.66 -11.78
CA LYS A 52 2.87 8.13 -12.88
C LYS A 52 2.11 9.02 -13.87
N LEU A 53 0.89 8.63 -14.25
CA LEU A 53 0.05 9.44 -15.14
C LEU A 53 -0.33 10.78 -14.50
N MET A 54 -0.69 10.74 -13.21
CA MET A 54 -1.03 11.92 -12.42
C MET A 54 0.16 12.89 -12.31
N GLN A 55 1.37 12.38 -12.03
CA GLN A 55 2.59 13.19 -12.03
C GLN A 55 2.90 13.78 -13.41
N LYS A 56 2.69 13.02 -14.49
CA LYS A 56 2.88 13.53 -15.85
C LYS A 56 1.94 14.70 -16.16
N LYS A 57 0.64 14.57 -15.85
CA LYS A 57 -0.35 15.63 -16.07
C LYS A 57 -0.08 16.87 -15.23
N LEU A 58 0.40 16.68 -14.00
CA LEU A 58 0.84 17.79 -13.16
C LEU A 58 2.08 18.49 -13.75
N ALA A 59 3.04 17.74 -14.26
CA ALA A 59 4.22 18.29 -14.92
C ALA A 59 3.87 19.06 -16.20
N ASP A 60 2.95 18.54 -17.02
CA ASP A 60 2.46 19.23 -18.23
C ASP A 60 1.83 20.59 -17.85
N GLY A 61 0.96 20.63 -16.83
CA GLY A 61 0.35 21.88 -16.35
C GLY A 61 1.37 22.87 -15.78
N ASN A 62 2.35 22.39 -15.02
CA ASN A 62 3.45 23.23 -14.53
C ASN A 62 4.26 23.81 -15.68
N SER A 63 4.53 23.04 -16.74
CA SER A 63 5.27 23.53 -17.91
C SER A 63 4.53 24.65 -18.63
N VAL A 64 3.21 24.57 -18.76
CA VAL A 64 2.37 25.64 -19.34
C VAL A 64 2.46 26.90 -18.48
N SER A 65 2.29 26.76 -17.16
CA SER A 65 2.40 27.88 -16.23
C SER A 65 3.79 28.53 -16.27
N GLU A 66 4.86 27.72 -16.33
CA GLU A 66 6.24 28.19 -16.36
C GLU A 66 6.54 28.94 -17.68
N ALA A 67 6.03 28.46 -18.82
CA ALA A 67 6.15 29.14 -20.10
C ALA A 67 5.41 30.49 -20.13
N ALA A 68 4.17 30.53 -19.61
CA ALA A 68 3.37 31.75 -19.52
C ALA A 68 3.99 32.79 -18.57
N MET A 69 4.52 32.37 -17.43
CA MET A 69 5.22 33.25 -16.48
C MET A 69 6.57 33.72 -17.05
N GLY A 70 7.32 32.86 -17.74
CA GLY A 70 8.58 33.22 -18.38
C GLY A 70 8.41 34.22 -19.53
N SER A 71 7.28 34.16 -20.24
CA SER A 71 6.95 35.04 -21.38
C SER A 71 5.85 36.06 -21.07
N MET A 72 5.72 36.48 -19.81
CA MET A 72 4.60 37.30 -19.33
C MET A 72 4.43 38.63 -20.10
N ALA A 73 5.54 39.24 -20.53
CA ALA A 73 5.51 40.46 -21.35
C ALA A 73 4.87 40.21 -22.72
N THR A 74 5.18 39.07 -23.35
CA THR A 74 4.61 38.64 -24.63
C THR A 74 3.13 38.31 -24.49
N VAL A 75 2.73 37.58 -23.44
CA VAL A 75 1.33 37.24 -23.19
C VAL A 75 0.48 38.51 -23.01
N ARG A 76 1.00 39.52 -22.31
CA ARG A 76 0.33 40.81 -22.14
C ARG A 76 0.28 41.64 -23.44
N ALA A 77 1.33 41.59 -24.25
CA ALA A 77 1.36 42.31 -25.53
C ALA A 77 0.33 41.78 -26.53
N PHE A 78 0.01 40.48 -26.48
CA PHE A 78 -0.96 39.82 -27.36
C PHE A 78 -2.34 39.58 -26.70
N ASP A 79 -2.56 40.07 -25.47
CA ASP A 79 -3.78 39.85 -24.68
C ASP A 79 -4.19 38.36 -24.55
N ALA A 80 -3.20 37.47 -24.51
CA ALA A 80 -3.40 36.01 -24.58
C ALA A 80 -3.65 35.34 -23.21
N ALA A 81 -3.87 36.11 -22.16
CA ALA A 81 -3.94 35.62 -20.78
C ALA A 81 -5.07 34.60 -20.55
N GLU A 82 -6.25 34.83 -21.13
CA GLU A 82 -7.36 33.87 -21.04
C GLU A 82 -7.07 32.54 -21.76
N SER A 83 -6.29 32.59 -22.85
CA SER A 83 -5.95 31.38 -23.62
C SER A 83 -5.05 30.46 -22.81
N GLU A 84 -3.98 31.01 -22.23
CA GLU A 84 -3.07 30.28 -21.34
C GLU A 84 -3.78 29.73 -20.10
N LEU A 85 -4.70 30.51 -19.52
CA LEU A 85 -5.51 30.08 -18.38
C LEU A 85 -6.40 28.87 -18.76
N LYS A 86 -7.05 28.91 -19.92
CA LYS A 86 -7.88 27.78 -20.41
C LYS A 86 -7.05 26.52 -20.62
N GLU A 87 -5.84 26.66 -21.16
CA GLU A 87 -4.94 25.53 -21.39
C GLU A 87 -4.45 24.90 -20.07
N PHE A 88 -4.07 25.74 -19.10
CA PHE A 88 -3.75 25.29 -17.75
C PHE A 88 -4.96 24.61 -17.05
N GLN A 89 -6.14 25.22 -17.14
CA GLN A 89 -7.37 24.65 -16.58
C GLN A 89 -7.69 23.28 -17.16
N LYS A 90 -7.48 23.06 -18.47
CA LYS A 90 -7.66 21.76 -19.12
C LYS A 90 -6.72 20.70 -18.53
N CYS A 91 -5.43 21.02 -18.37
CA CYS A 91 -4.47 20.12 -17.72
C CYS A 91 -4.88 19.77 -16.28
N MET A 92 -5.36 20.77 -15.52
CA MET A 92 -5.78 20.57 -14.13
C MET A 92 -7.08 19.77 -14.01
N GLN A 93 -8.03 19.94 -14.94
CA GLN A 93 -9.25 19.13 -15.01
C GLN A 93 -8.94 17.66 -15.31
N GLU A 94 -8.03 17.39 -16.24
CA GLU A 94 -7.56 16.02 -16.53
C GLU A 94 -6.86 15.40 -15.31
N TYR A 95 -6.03 16.17 -14.60
CA TYR A 95 -5.41 15.76 -13.34
C TYR A 95 -6.47 15.42 -12.28
N LEU A 96 -7.47 16.28 -12.09
CA LEU A 96 -8.59 16.07 -11.17
C LEU A 96 -9.38 14.80 -11.50
N GLY A 97 -9.70 14.56 -12.78
CA GLY A 97 -10.40 13.36 -13.21
C GLY A 97 -9.62 12.07 -12.91
N LEU A 98 -8.30 12.09 -13.11
CA LEU A 98 -7.43 10.97 -12.73
C LEU A 98 -7.37 10.77 -11.21
N ASN A 99 -7.35 11.87 -10.44
CA ASN A 99 -7.30 11.83 -8.98
C ASN A 99 -8.61 11.25 -8.39
N VAL A 100 -9.77 11.70 -8.89
CA VAL A 100 -11.08 11.14 -8.51
C VAL A 100 -11.13 9.63 -8.81
N ARG A 101 -10.67 9.21 -9.99
CA ARG A 101 -10.60 7.77 -10.34
C ARG A 101 -9.68 7.00 -9.41
N SER A 102 -8.56 7.60 -9.00
CA SER A 102 -7.65 7.03 -7.99
C SER A 102 -8.34 6.86 -6.65
N SER A 103 -9.07 7.88 -6.20
CA SER A 103 -9.76 7.89 -4.91
C SER A 103 -10.88 6.86 -4.85
N VAL A 104 -11.63 6.66 -5.94
CA VAL A 104 -12.64 5.59 -6.04
C VAL A 104 -11.99 4.21 -5.96
N ALA A 105 -10.88 4.01 -6.68
CA ALA A 105 -10.13 2.75 -6.60
C ALA A 105 -9.55 2.51 -5.19
N TYR A 106 -9.05 3.57 -4.53
CA TYR A 106 -8.57 3.50 -3.15
C TYR A 106 -9.67 3.17 -2.16
N PHE A 107 -10.84 3.77 -2.31
CA PHE A 107 -12.01 3.45 -1.50
C PHE A 107 -12.38 1.97 -1.63
N ALA A 108 -12.51 1.46 -2.87
CA ALA A 108 -12.80 0.05 -3.12
C ALA A 108 -11.76 -0.89 -2.49
N TYR A 109 -10.48 -0.54 -2.59
CA TYR A 109 -9.40 -1.30 -1.96
C TYR A 109 -9.48 -1.27 -0.44
N CYS A 110 -9.70 -0.09 0.16
CA CYS A 110 -9.80 0.06 1.60
C CYS A 110 -10.99 -0.76 2.15
N THR A 111 -12.15 -0.69 1.49
CA THR A 111 -13.31 -1.52 1.82
C THR A 111 -12.99 -3.01 1.71
N ALA A 112 -12.31 -3.45 0.65
CA ALA A 112 -11.95 -4.86 0.49
C ALA A 112 -10.98 -5.35 1.58
N VAL A 113 -9.95 -4.56 1.91
CA VAL A 113 -8.97 -4.88 2.94
C VAL A 113 -9.59 -4.94 4.33
N VAL A 114 -10.55 -4.06 4.63
CA VAL A 114 -11.26 -4.09 5.92
C VAL A 114 -12.32 -5.20 5.97
N ALA A 115 -13.03 -5.46 4.88
CA ALA A 115 -14.08 -6.48 4.84
C ALA A 115 -13.51 -7.91 4.88
N GLN A 116 -12.36 -8.16 4.25
CA GLN A 116 -11.83 -9.51 4.09
C GLN A 116 -11.51 -10.22 5.42
N PRO A 117 -10.80 -9.62 6.40
CA PRO A 117 -10.60 -10.23 7.71
C PRO A 117 -11.91 -10.51 8.44
N ASN A 118 -12.89 -9.61 8.34
CA ASN A 118 -14.20 -9.80 8.95
C ASN A 118 -14.97 -10.98 8.33
N LEU A 119 -14.89 -11.15 7.01
CA LEU A 119 -15.46 -12.31 6.31
C LEU A 119 -14.77 -13.62 6.73
N VAL A 120 -13.44 -13.62 6.83
CA VAL A 120 -12.68 -14.80 7.30
C VAL A 120 -13.10 -15.16 8.73
N THR A 121 -13.19 -14.18 9.63
CA THR A 121 -13.67 -14.37 11.00
C THR A 121 -15.08 -14.95 11.03
N ALA A 122 -16.00 -14.45 10.18
CA ALA A 122 -17.36 -14.97 10.10
C ALA A 122 -17.41 -16.44 9.61
N VAL A 123 -16.61 -16.79 8.60
CA VAL A 123 -16.49 -18.18 8.10
C VAL A 123 -15.90 -19.10 9.16
N VAL A 124 -14.83 -18.65 9.84
CA VAL A 124 -14.20 -19.39 10.95
C VAL A 124 -15.17 -19.60 12.10
N LEU A 125 -15.97 -18.59 12.45
CA LEU A 125 -16.97 -18.71 13.50
C LEU A 125 -18.08 -19.71 13.12
N PHE A 126 -18.55 -19.67 11.87
CA PHE A 126 -19.58 -20.59 11.38
C PHE A 126 -19.08 -22.04 11.35
N TYR A 127 -17.92 -22.27 10.74
CA TYR A 127 -17.35 -23.62 10.62
C TYR A 127 -16.83 -24.15 11.97
N GLY A 128 -16.18 -23.30 12.75
CA GLY A 128 -15.72 -23.62 14.09
C GLY A 128 -16.88 -23.93 15.05
N GLY A 129 -18.01 -23.22 14.94
CA GLY A 129 -19.22 -23.53 15.69
C GLY A 129 -19.81 -24.90 15.36
N LEU A 130 -19.74 -25.33 14.09
CA LEU A 130 -20.13 -26.68 13.68
C LEU A 130 -19.19 -27.75 14.25
N LEU A 131 -17.88 -27.49 14.31
CA LEU A 131 -16.89 -28.39 14.94
C LEU A 131 -17.14 -28.55 16.45
N VAL A 132 -17.45 -27.44 17.13
CA VAL A 132 -17.79 -27.48 18.57
C VAL A 132 -19.05 -28.32 18.81
N ARG A 133 -20.05 -28.20 17.92
CA ARG A 133 -21.26 -29.02 17.98
C ARG A 133 -20.96 -30.52 17.79
N ASN A 134 -20.00 -30.87 16.94
CA ASN A 134 -19.60 -32.25 16.69
C ASN A 134 -18.71 -32.84 17.80
N GLY A 135 -18.24 -32.01 18.74
CA GLY A 135 -17.37 -32.43 19.84
C GLY A 135 -15.88 -32.49 19.50
N ASP A 136 -15.50 -32.09 18.28
CA ASP A 136 -14.10 -32.10 17.83
C ASP A 136 -13.26 -30.96 18.44
N MET A 137 -13.90 -29.92 18.98
CA MET A 137 -13.25 -28.75 19.58
C MET A 137 -14.05 -28.19 20.76
N THR A 138 -13.38 -27.60 21.75
CA THR A 138 -14.09 -26.88 22.82
C THR A 138 -14.42 -25.44 22.39
N SER A 139 -15.43 -24.84 23.03
CA SER A 139 -15.77 -23.43 22.82
C SER A 139 -14.62 -22.49 23.20
N GLY A 140 -13.79 -22.87 24.19
CA GLY A 140 -12.60 -22.12 24.61
C GLY A 140 -11.50 -22.12 23.55
N ASP A 141 -11.30 -23.25 22.87
CA ASP A 141 -10.34 -23.37 21.77
C ASP A 141 -10.75 -22.48 20.59
N LEU A 142 -12.05 -22.41 20.28
CA LEU A 142 -12.58 -21.56 19.20
C LEU A 142 -12.33 -20.07 19.48
N VAL A 143 -12.61 -19.60 20.71
CA VAL A 143 -12.36 -18.21 21.09
C VAL A 143 -10.85 -17.91 21.06
N SER A 144 -10.02 -18.81 21.57
CA SER A 144 -8.55 -18.66 21.53
C SER A 144 -8.05 -18.59 20.08
N PHE A 145 -8.60 -19.42 19.19
CA PHE A 145 -8.27 -19.40 17.77
C PHE A 145 -8.61 -18.07 17.10
N LEU A 146 -9.75 -17.46 17.42
CA LEU A 146 -10.13 -16.14 16.90
C LEU A 146 -9.17 -15.04 17.36
N LEU A 147 -8.77 -15.06 18.64
CA LEU A 147 -7.78 -14.11 19.19
C LEU A 147 -6.41 -14.29 18.54
N TYR A 148 -6.02 -15.53 18.27
CA TYR A 148 -4.78 -15.85 17.57
C TYR A 148 -4.82 -15.40 16.10
N LEU A 149 -5.94 -15.60 15.39
CA LEU A 149 -6.11 -15.15 14.01
C LEU A 149 -5.96 -13.62 13.88
N GLN A 150 -6.55 -12.87 14.82
CA GLN A 150 -6.42 -11.42 14.86
C GLN A 150 -4.98 -11.00 15.15
N SER A 151 -4.36 -11.61 16.16
CA SER A 151 -2.95 -11.36 16.52
C SER A 151 -1.98 -11.67 15.37
N LEU A 152 -2.24 -12.73 14.61
CA LEU A 152 -1.46 -13.12 13.44
C LEU A 152 -1.56 -12.07 12.33
N SER A 153 -2.78 -11.57 12.07
CA SER A 153 -3.04 -10.54 11.07
C SER A 153 -2.29 -9.24 11.39
N ASP A 154 -2.31 -8.81 12.65
CA ASP A 154 -1.57 -7.63 13.12
C ASP A 154 -0.05 -7.80 13.01
N ALA A 155 0.45 -9.00 13.32
CA ALA A 155 1.87 -9.31 13.18
C ALA A 155 2.33 -9.29 11.71
N PHE A 156 1.54 -9.83 10.79
CA PHE A 156 1.80 -9.73 9.35
C PHE A 156 1.79 -8.29 8.86
N GLY A 157 0.82 -7.47 9.30
CA GLY A 157 0.78 -6.04 8.98
C GLY A 157 2.02 -5.29 9.47
N SER A 158 2.47 -5.60 10.69
CA SER A 158 3.68 -5.03 11.28
C SER A 158 4.95 -5.40 10.49
N ILE A 159 5.07 -6.67 10.08
CA ILE A 159 6.19 -7.13 9.24
C ILE A 159 6.17 -6.41 7.89
N GLY A 160 5.00 -6.27 7.26
CA GLY A 160 4.85 -5.55 5.99
C GLY A 160 5.28 -4.08 6.10
N TYR A 161 4.89 -3.39 7.17
CA TYR A 161 5.30 -2.01 7.44
C TYR A 161 6.82 -1.89 7.62
N ILE A 162 7.43 -2.78 8.41
CA ILE A 162 8.88 -2.81 8.62
C ILE A 162 9.61 -3.08 7.31
N PHE A 163 9.13 -4.01 6.50
CA PHE A 163 9.74 -4.34 5.21
C PHE A 163 9.71 -3.16 4.25
N SER A 164 8.58 -2.44 4.20
CA SER A 164 8.44 -1.19 3.43
C SER A 164 9.40 -0.11 3.94
N SER A 165 9.46 0.09 5.25
CA SER A 165 10.37 1.06 5.88
C SER A 165 11.83 0.73 5.61
N LEU A 166 12.20 -0.55 5.64
CA LEU A 166 13.55 -1.02 5.38
C LEU A 166 13.93 -0.80 3.92
N THR A 167 13.03 -1.13 2.98
CA THR A 167 13.25 -0.90 1.55
C THR A 167 13.43 0.59 1.25
N SER A 168 12.63 1.45 1.90
CA SER A 168 12.80 2.90 1.79
C SER A 168 14.13 3.39 2.36
N ALA A 169 14.57 2.84 3.51
CA ALA A 169 15.84 3.21 4.13
C ALA A 169 17.04 2.77 3.28
N VAL A 170 17.00 1.56 2.72
CA VAL A 170 18.03 1.05 1.80
C VAL A 170 18.09 1.93 0.55
N GLY A 171 16.96 2.29 -0.05
CA GLY A 171 16.94 3.19 -1.21
C GLY A 171 17.50 4.59 -0.93
N ALA A 172 17.26 5.13 0.27
CA ALA A 172 17.87 6.39 0.70
C ALA A 172 19.38 6.26 0.94
N ALA A 173 19.82 5.15 1.55
CA ALA A 173 21.23 4.86 1.77
C ALA A 173 21.98 4.71 0.44
N ASP A 174 21.42 3.99 -0.54
CA ASP A 174 22.00 3.87 -1.89
C ASP A 174 22.24 5.23 -2.52
N LYS A 175 21.27 6.17 -2.41
CA LYS A 175 21.43 7.56 -2.87
C LYS A 175 22.56 8.31 -2.17
N VAL A 176 22.71 8.13 -0.86
CA VAL A 176 23.80 8.75 -0.08
C VAL A 176 25.15 8.17 -0.51
N PHE A 177 25.25 6.85 -0.65
CA PHE A 177 26.47 6.19 -1.12
C PHE A 177 26.79 6.55 -2.58
N GLU A 178 25.80 6.72 -3.45
CA GLU A 178 25.95 7.22 -4.82
C GLU A 178 26.61 8.61 -4.81
N LEU A 179 26.13 9.53 -3.97
CA LEU A 179 26.68 10.88 -3.84
C LEU A 179 28.07 10.88 -3.21
N LEU A 180 28.31 10.04 -2.21
CA LEU A 180 29.59 9.96 -1.50
C LEU A 180 30.70 9.35 -2.37
N ASN A 181 30.34 8.39 -3.23
CA ASN A 181 31.25 7.75 -4.19
C ASN A 181 31.36 8.51 -5.52
N ARG A 182 30.58 9.58 -5.72
CA ARG A 182 30.62 10.37 -6.96
C ARG A 182 31.96 11.08 -7.09
N LYS A 183 32.74 10.69 -8.10
CA LYS A 183 34.00 11.40 -8.43
C LYS A 183 33.68 12.78 -9.05
N PRO A 184 34.19 13.90 -8.49
CA PRO A 184 33.97 15.22 -9.06
C PRO A 184 34.65 15.35 -10.43
N LYS A 185 33.92 15.87 -11.42
CA LYS A 185 34.42 16.06 -12.80
C LYS A 185 35.42 17.23 -12.92
N LEU A 186 35.47 18.12 -11.93
CA LEU A 186 36.39 19.25 -11.87
C LEU A 186 37.22 19.16 -10.59
N LYS A 187 38.55 19.17 -10.72
CA LYS A 187 39.47 19.29 -9.59
C LYS A 187 39.38 20.71 -9.02
N LYS A 188 39.34 20.81 -7.69
CA LYS A 188 39.42 22.11 -6.97
C LYS A 188 40.61 22.91 -7.52
N PRO A 189 40.43 24.19 -7.91
CA PRO A 189 41.55 25.07 -8.17
C PRO A 189 42.35 25.22 -6.86
N ALA A 190 43.68 25.11 -7.00
CA ALA A 190 44.64 25.22 -5.90
C ALA A 190 44.68 26.64 -5.33
#